data_AF-A0A9P6BUN2-F1
#
_entry.id   AF-A0A9P6BUN2-F1
#
_cell.length_a   1.000
_cell.length_b   1.000
_cell.length_c   1.000
_cell.angle_alpha   90.00
_cell.angle_beta   90.00
_cell.angle_gamma   90.00
#
_symmetry.space_group_name_H-M   'P 1'
#
loop_
_entity.id
_entity.type
_entity.pdbx_description
1 polymer ?
#
loop_
_entity_poly.entity_id
_entity_poly.type
_entity_poly.pdbx_seq_one_letter_code
_entity_poly.pdbx_strand_id
1 'polypeptide(L)'
;MEIEHRYPDHIHETPWPAQNQFLRITRAACGLFIFAEVIIRFIGDPSIRNPIAQLRCVISIISKVPASQLQRNPLAALDALYEAILSQVPCELLKVAKDLIGTLLFLDHKSAKIKDFDLCRICNSLDIARDDAVTALHRLHSILFFPKTKDIGKTRPRFYHTSFRDFLEDPSRSNGYLIDVKECGSALFWGSQALADATLC
;
A
#
# COMPACT_ATOMS: atom_id res chain seq x y z
N MET A 1 4.77 -20.78 -12.21
CA MET A 1 4.20 -19.96 -11.11
C MET A 1 2.97 -19.19 -11.59
N GLU A 2 2.06 -18.69 -10.75
CA GLU A 2 0.84 -17.98 -11.22
C GLU A 2 1.15 -16.74 -12.08
N ILE A 3 2.17 -15.96 -11.71
CA ILE A 3 2.60 -14.77 -12.46
C ILE A 3 3.13 -15.15 -13.84
N GLU A 4 3.93 -16.21 -13.93
CA GLU A 4 4.50 -16.73 -15.18
C GLU A 4 3.42 -17.07 -16.21
N HIS A 5 2.35 -17.75 -15.78
CA HIS A 5 1.23 -18.08 -16.66
C HIS A 5 0.44 -16.84 -17.11
N ARG A 6 0.45 -15.77 -16.30
CA ARG A 6 -0.32 -14.54 -16.57
C ARG A 6 0.41 -13.59 -17.54
N TYR A 7 1.72 -13.75 -17.74
CA TYR A 7 2.55 -12.87 -18.56
C TYR A 7 3.53 -13.64 -19.49
N PRO A 8 3.03 -14.51 -20.39
CA PRO A 8 3.88 -15.32 -21.27
C PRO A 8 4.73 -14.46 -22.23
N ASP A 9 4.23 -13.29 -22.64
CA ASP A 9 4.95 -12.39 -23.55
C ASP A 9 6.10 -11.62 -22.89
N HIS A 10 6.18 -11.64 -21.55
CA HIS A 10 7.21 -10.90 -20.79
C HIS A 10 8.27 -11.83 -20.19
N ILE A 11 7.91 -13.08 -19.92
CA ILE A 11 8.75 -14.03 -19.20
C ILE A 11 9.25 -15.07 -20.19
N HIS A 12 10.52 -14.91 -20.59
CA HIS A 12 11.19 -15.82 -21.53
C HIS A 12 12.24 -16.71 -20.85
N GLU A 13 12.53 -16.48 -19.56
CA GLU A 13 13.47 -17.27 -18.77
C GLU A 13 12.73 -18.41 -18.06
N THR A 14 13.31 -19.61 -18.06
CA THR A 14 12.79 -20.77 -17.31
C THR A 14 13.95 -21.49 -16.60
N PRO A 15 13.89 -21.70 -15.27
CA PRO A 15 12.83 -21.28 -14.36
C PRO A 15 12.84 -19.75 -14.14
N TRP A 16 11.65 -19.17 -14.00
CA TRP A 16 11.50 -17.79 -13.53
C TRP A 16 10.76 -17.74 -12.18
N PRO A 17 11.25 -16.95 -11.20
CA PRO A 17 12.51 -16.21 -11.22
C PRO A 17 13.72 -17.16 -11.21
N ALA A 18 14.89 -16.66 -11.61
CA ALA A 18 16.11 -17.45 -11.58
C ALA A 18 16.42 -17.92 -10.14
N GLN A 19 17.02 -19.10 -10.00
CA GLN A 19 17.24 -19.74 -8.69
C GLN A 19 17.96 -18.81 -7.68
N ASN A 20 18.93 -18.02 -8.14
CA ASN A 20 19.64 -17.05 -7.30
C ASN A 20 18.73 -15.91 -6.80
N GLN A 21 17.82 -15.41 -7.63
CA GLN A 21 16.83 -14.39 -7.27
C GLN A 21 15.83 -14.96 -6.25
N PHE A 22 15.34 -16.19 -6.50
CA PHE A 22 14.47 -16.89 -5.56
C PHE A 22 15.12 -17.02 -4.18
N LEU A 23 16.35 -17.55 -4.10
CA LEU A 23 17.07 -17.71 -2.85
C LEU A 23 17.32 -16.38 -2.12
N ARG A 24 17.54 -15.28 -2.85
CA ARG A 24 17.66 -13.94 -2.26
C ARG A 24 16.35 -13.49 -1.61
N ILE A 25 15.23 -13.68 -2.30
CA ILE A 25 13.90 -13.35 -1.76
C ILE A 25 13.59 -14.19 -0.52
N THR A 26 13.84 -15.50 -0.57
CA THR A 26 13.59 -16.40 0.57
C THR A 26 14.41 -16.01 1.80
N ARG A 27 15.69 -15.65 1.62
CA ARG A 27 16.54 -15.19 2.73
C ARG A 27 16.06 -13.88 3.33
N ALA A 28 15.68 -12.92 2.48
CA ALA A 28 15.19 -11.61 2.91
C ALA A 28 13.82 -11.69 3.61
N ALA A 29 13.03 -12.71 3.30
CA ALA A 29 11.75 -12.92 3.94
C ALA A 29 11.88 -13.21 5.44
N CYS A 30 13.01 -13.75 5.92
CA CYS A 30 13.21 -14.11 7.33
C CYS A 30 12.05 -14.95 7.93
N GLY A 31 11.39 -15.78 7.11
CA GLY A 31 10.21 -16.57 7.50
C GLY A 31 8.86 -15.82 7.48
N LEU A 32 8.84 -14.55 7.12
CA LEU A 32 7.64 -13.72 7.04
C LEU A 32 6.85 -14.03 5.76
N PHE A 33 5.78 -14.81 5.89
CA PHE A 33 4.88 -15.10 4.77
C PHE A 33 4.33 -13.81 4.12
N ILE A 34 4.05 -12.79 4.93
CA ILE A 34 3.54 -11.49 4.47
C ILE A 34 4.47 -10.85 3.43
N PHE A 35 5.79 -11.01 3.60
CA PHE A 35 6.77 -10.47 2.66
C PHE A 35 6.61 -11.11 1.27
N ALA A 36 6.44 -12.43 1.21
CA ALA A 36 6.18 -13.12 -0.05
C ALA A 36 4.85 -12.68 -0.69
N GLU A 37 3.81 -12.50 0.13
CA GLU A 37 2.49 -12.07 -0.33
C GLU A 37 2.52 -10.66 -0.96
N VAL A 38 3.18 -9.70 -0.31
CA VAL A 38 3.34 -8.34 -0.83
C VAL A 38 4.18 -8.34 -2.12
N ILE A 39 5.26 -9.13 -2.19
CA ILE A 39 6.07 -9.29 -3.41
C ILE A 39 5.24 -9.85 -4.56
N ILE A 40 4.46 -10.91 -4.32
CA ILE A 40 3.65 -11.54 -5.37
C ILE A 40 2.64 -10.53 -5.93
N ARG A 41 1.99 -9.73 -5.07
CA ARG A 41 1.07 -8.68 -5.53
C ARG A 41 1.78 -7.55 -6.25
N PHE A 42 2.96 -7.15 -5.75
CA PHE A 42 3.75 -6.09 -6.35
C PHE A 42 4.25 -6.46 -7.75
N ILE A 43 4.80 -7.67 -7.91
CA ILE A 43 5.27 -8.18 -9.20
C ILE A 43 4.10 -8.45 -10.16
N GLY A 44 3.00 -8.96 -9.62
CA GLY A 44 1.79 -9.26 -10.39
C GLY A 44 0.89 -8.07 -10.69
N ASP A 45 1.32 -6.84 -10.40
CA ASP A 45 0.50 -5.63 -10.48
C ASP A 45 -0.10 -5.46 -11.90
N PRO A 46 -1.44 -5.55 -12.05
CA PRO A 46 -2.10 -5.47 -13.34
C PRO A 46 -2.08 -4.07 -13.97
N SER A 47 -1.73 -3.03 -13.22
CA SER A 47 -1.57 -1.66 -13.73
C SER A 47 -0.21 -1.45 -14.41
N ILE A 48 0.85 -2.08 -13.87
CA ILE A 48 2.22 -1.97 -14.39
C ILE A 48 2.47 -2.99 -15.50
N ARG A 49 1.92 -4.21 -15.35
CA ARG A 49 2.01 -5.33 -16.31
C ARG A 49 3.43 -5.70 -16.74
N ASN A 50 4.45 -5.39 -15.93
CA ASN A 50 5.85 -5.69 -16.21
C ASN A 50 6.49 -6.47 -15.03
N PRO A 51 6.24 -7.79 -14.92
CA PRO A 51 6.74 -8.59 -13.81
C PRO A 51 8.27 -8.66 -13.77
N ILE A 52 8.94 -8.53 -14.93
CA ILE A 52 10.41 -8.54 -15.01
C ILE A 52 10.99 -7.29 -14.33
N ALA A 53 10.49 -6.09 -14.66
CA ALA A 53 10.95 -4.85 -14.04
C ALA A 53 10.64 -4.82 -12.53
N GLN A 54 9.45 -5.28 -12.15
CA GLN A 54 9.04 -5.33 -10.74
C GLN A 54 9.90 -6.31 -9.93
N LEU A 55 10.22 -7.49 -10.47
CA LEU A 55 11.14 -8.42 -9.83
C LEU A 55 12.54 -7.79 -9.65
N ARG A 56 13.05 -7.10 -10.66
CA ARG A 56 14.34 -6.38 -10.55
C ARG A 56 14.30 -5.32 -9.45
N CYS A 57 13.19 -4.59 -9.33
CA CYS A 57 12.97 -3.64 -8.24
C CYS A 57 13.04 -4.32 -6.87
N VAL A 58 12.30 -5.42 -6.67
CA VAL A 58 12.33 -6.22 -5.43
C VAL A 58 13.74 -6.69 -5.08
N ILE A 59 14.49 -7.22 -6.06
CA ILE A 59 15.88 -7.64 -5.84
C ILE A 59 16.78 -6.45 -5.47
N SER A 60 16.56 -5.28 -6.07
CA SER A 60 17.30 -4.07 -5.72
C SER A 60 16.99 -3.59 -4.31
N ILE A 61 15.73 -3.64 -3.87
CA ILE A 61 15.31 -3.27 -2.51
C ILE A 61 15.99 -4.18 -1.49
N ILE A 62 15.86 -5.49 -1.68
CA ILE A 62 16.46 -6.50 -0.79
C ILE A 62 17.98 -6.34 -0.70
N SER A 63 18.64 -6.05 -1.83
CA SER A 63 20.10 -5.90 -1.86
C SER A 63 20.60 -4.67 -1.11
N LYS A 64 19.75 -3.67 -0.88
CA LYS A 64 20.08 -2.47 -0.10
C LYS A 64 19.95 -2.68 1.41
N VAL A 65 19.26 -3.73 1.85
CA VAL A 65 19.09 -4.04 3.28
C VAL A 65 20.33 -4.81 3.78
N PRO A 66 21.12 -4.27 4.71
CA PRO A 66 22.30 -4.95 5.23
C PRO A 66 21.94 -6.26 5.95
N ALA A 67 22.76 -7.30 5.78
CA ALA A 67 22.55 -8.58 6.46
C ALA A 67 22.55 -8.43 8.00
N SER A 68 23.36 -7.52 8.54
CA SER A 68 23.39 -7.19 9.97
C SER A 68 22.09 -6.54 10.46
N GLN A 69 21.37 -5.82 9.58
CA GLN A 69 20.06 -5.26 9.89
C GLN A 69 19.00 -6.35 9.91
N LEU A 70 19.00 -7.27 8.93
CA LEU A 70 18.08 -8.42 8.90
C LEU A 70 18.22 -9.33 10.13
N GLN A 71 19.44 -9.49 10.66
CA GLN A 71 19.68 -10.26 11.89
C GLN A 71 19.10 -9.60 13.13
N ARG A 72 19.05 -8.26 13.17
CA ARG A 72 18.55 -7.49 14.33
C ARG A 72 17.06 -7.20 14.25
N ASN A 73 16.55 -6.96 13.04
CA ASN A 73 15.17 -6.66 12.77
C ASN A 73 14.68 -7.54 11.61
N PRO A 74 13.91 -8.61 11.88
CA PRO A 74 13.38 -9.48 10.82
C PRO A 74 12.40 -8.76 9.90
N LEU A 75 11.80 -7.63 10.33
CA LEU A 75 10.90 -6.81 9.51
C LEU A 75 11.63 -5.86 8.57
N ALA A 76 12.96 -5.73 8.65
CA ALA A 76 13.70 -4.70 7.90
C ALA A 76 13.52 -4.81 6.38
N ALA A 77 13.44 -6.02 5.82
CA ALA A 77 13.14 -6.20 4.39
C ALA A 77 11.71 -5.79 4.05
N LEU A 78 10.75 -6.09 4.93
CA LEU A 78 9.34 -5.73 4.76
C LEU A 78 9.14 -4.21 4.84
N ASP A 79 9.78 -3.56 5.81
CA ASP A 79 9.74 -2.11 5.99
C ASP A 79 10.34 -1.41 4.75
N ALA A 80 11.50 -1.87 4.26
CA ALA A 80 12.11 -1.37 3.03
C ALA A 80 11.22 -1.57 1.79
N LEU A 81 10.45 -2.67 1.74
CA LEU A 81 9.49 -2.91 0.67
C LEU A 81 8.29 -1.94 0.75
N TYR A 82 7.77 -1.68 1.96
CA TYR A 82 6.71 -0.68 2.15
C TYR A 82 7.15 0.73 1.78
N GLU A 83 8.36 1.14 2.19
CA GLU A 83 8.94 2.43 1.78
C GLU A 83 9.08 2.53 0.25
N ALA A 84 9.51 1.44 -0.41
CA ALA A 84 9.66 1.43 -1.86
C ALA A 84 8.32 1.48 -2.60
N ILE A 85 7.25 0.94 -2.02
CA ILE A 85 5.90 1.04 -2.59
C ILE A 85 5.35 2.45 -2.39
N LEU A 86 5.50 3.03 -1.20
CA LEU A 86 5.05 4.39 -0.90
C LEU A 86 5.83 5.46 -1.69
N SER A 87 7.10 5.24 -1.99
CA SER A 87 7.91 6.17 -2.79
C SER A 87 7.50 6.23 -4.28
N GLN A 88 6.61 5.33 -4.73
CA GLN A 88 6.03 5.40 -6.08
C GLN A 88 4.86 6.38 -6.18
N VAL A 89 4.37 6.87 -5.04
CA VAL A 89 3.38 7.96 -5.03
C VAL A 89 4.08 9.24 -5.49
N PRO A 90 3.53 9.98 -6.48
CA PRO A 90 4.07 11.27 -6.89
C PRO A 90 4.22 12.22 -5.70
N CYS A 91 5.31 12.99 -5.65
CA CYS A 91 5.65 13.76 -4.45
C CYS A 91 4.57 14.82 -4.13
N GLU A 92 3.96 15.40 -5.16
CA GLU A 92 2.84 16.33 -5.10
C GLU A 92 1.55 15.69 -4.54
N LEU A 93 1.41 14.36 -4.67
CA LEU A 93 0.27 13.58 -4.16
C LEU A 93 0.58 12.84 -2.86
N LEU A 94 1.79 12.94 -2.31
CA LEU A 94 2.16 12.20 -1.09
C LEU A 94 1.30 12.62 0.11
N LYS A 95 0.99 13.92 0.24
CA LYS A 95 0.08 14.41 1.29
C LYS A 95 -1.32 13.82 1.12
N VAL A 96 -1.85 13.82 -0.11
CA VAL A 96 -3.15 13.22 -0.44
C VAL A 96 -3.17 11.73 -0.08
N ALA A 97 -2.13 10.98 -0.44
CA ALA A 97 -2.02 9.57 -0.07
C ALA A 97 -2.01 9.37 1.46
N LYS A 98 -1.23 10.16 2.20
CA LYS A 98 -1.17 10.10 3.66
C LYS A 98 -2.52 10.43 4.31
N ASP A 99 -3.20 11.48 3.87
CA ASP A 99 -4.51 11.89 4.40
C ASP A 99 -5.55 10.78 4.16
N LEU A 100 -5.56 10.19 2.97
CA LEU A 100 -6.44 9.05 2.64
C LEU A 100 -6.12 7.82 3.49
N ILE A 101 -4.85 7.41 3.56
CA ILE A 101 -4.42 6.24 4.33
C ILE A 101 -4.68 6.43 5.83
N GLY A 102 -4.40 7.62 6.37
CA GLY A 102 -4.66 7.93 7.77
C GLY A 102 -6.14 7.94 8.12
N THR A 103 -6.97 8.39 7.19
CA THR A 103 -8.43 8.29 7.32
C THR A 103 -8.89 6.82 7.32
N LEU A 104 -8.31 5.97 6.47
CA LEU A 104 -8.59 4.52 6.48
C LEU A 104 -8.16 3.87 7.80
N LEU A 105 -6.98 4.21 8.34
CA LEU A 105 -6.52 3.74 9.65
C LEU A 105 -7.49 4.16 10.76
N PHE A 106 -7.91 5.43 10.76
CA PHE A 106 -8.87 5.94 11.73
C PHE A 106 -10.20 5.17 11.69
N LEU A 107 -10.75 4.96 10.49
CA LEU A 107 -12.01 4.23 10.31
C LEU A 107 -11.90 2.77 10.78
N ASP A 108 -10.76 2.12 10.52
CA ASP A 108 -10.52 0.75 10.99
C ASP A 108 -10.36 0.69 12.52
N HIS A 109 -9.66 1.65 13.15
CA HIS A 109 -9.57 1.76 14.62
C HIS A 109 -10.93 1.99 15.28
N LYS A 110 -11.81 2.75 14.63
CA LYS A 110 -13.20 2.95 15.09
C LYS A 110 -14.12 1.79 14.75
N SER A 111 -13.63 0.74 14.08
CA SER A 111 -14.44 -0.39 13.61
C SER A 111 -15.65 0.08 12.77
N ALA A 112 -15.48 1.17 12.02
CA ALA A 112 -16.53 1.74 11.19
C ALA A 112 -16.96 0.74 10.11
N LYS A 113 -18.26 0.62 9.85
CA LYS A 113 -18.75 -0.35 8.86
C LYS A 113 -18.26 0.05 7.47
N ILE A 114 -17.79 -0.93 6.71
CA ILE A 114 -17.21 -0.72 5.37
C ILE A 114 -18.17 -0.01 4.41
N LYS A 115 -19.48 -0.20 4.60
CA LYS A 115 -20.53 0.40 3.77
C LYS A 115 -20.82 1.87 4.10
N ASP A 116 -20.36 2.37 5.24
CA ASP A 116 -20.70 3.71 5.72
C ASP A 116 -19.81 4.78 5.06
N PHE A 117 -18.58 4.39 4.68
CA PHE A 117 -17.56 5.28 4.10
C PHE A 117 -16.90 4.62 2.89
N ASP A 118 -17.34 4.99 1.69
CA ASP A 118 -16.60 4.68 0.46
C ASP A 118 -15.54 5.75 0.17
N LEU A 119 -14.70 5.51 -0.83
CA LEU A 119 -13.62 6.44 -1.19
C LEU A 119 -14.19 7.82 -1.56
N CYS A 120 -15.32 7.90 -2.28
CA CYS A 120 -15.95 9.17 -2.63
C CYS A 120 -16.33 9.99 -1.39
N ARG A 121 -16.96 9.36 -0.37
CA ARG A 121 -17.31 10.03 0.88
C ARG A 121 -16.07 10.51 1.64
N ILE A 122 -15.02 9.69 1.65
CA ILE A 122 -13.73 10.06 2.26
C ILE A 122 -13.14 11.28 1.53
N CYS A 123 -13.06 11.24 0.20
CA CYS A 123 -12.58 12.35 -0.62
C CYS A 123 -13.35 13.65 -0.34
N ASN A 124 -14.69 13.59 -0.35
CA ASN A 124 -15.53 14.75 -0.07
C ASN A 124 -15.29 15.33 1.33
N SER A 125 -15.07 14.48 2.34
CA SER A 125 -14.81 14.94 3.71
C SER A 125 -13.44 15.60 3.89
N LEU A 126 -12.49 15.31 2.99
CA LEU A 126 -11.13 15.84 3.01
C LEU A 126 -10.91 16.95 1.98
N ASP A 127 -11.93 17.32 1.22
CA ASP A 127 -11.83 18.23 0.06
C ASP A 127 -10.76 17.80 -0.95
N ILE A 128 -10.67 16.48 -1.21
CA ILE A 128 -9.71 15.88 -2.15
C ILE A 128 -10.42 15.57 -3.46
N ALA A 129 -9.86 16.03 -4.57
CA ALA A 129 -10.37 15.68 -5.90
C ALA A 129 -10.27 14.17 -6.15
N ARG A 130 -11.30 13.59 -6.77
CA ARG A 130 -11.36 12.15 -7.03
C ARG A 130 -10.16 11.66 -7.85
N ASP A 131 -9.74 12.44 -8.85
CA ASP A 131 -8.65 12.05 -9.74
C ASP A 131 -7.31 12.02 -9.01
N ASP A 132 -7.09 12.97 -8.09
CA ASP A 132 -5.92 12.99 -7.21
C ASP A 132 -5.93 11.78 -6.26
N ALA A 133 -7.08 11.46 -5.67
CA ALA A 133 -7.20 10.30 -4.79
C ALA A 133 -6.94 8.98 -5.51
N VAL A 134 -7.52 8.80 -6.71
CA VAL A 134 -7.30 7.61 -7.53
C VAL A 134 -5.83 7.51 -7.92
N THR A 135 -5.22 8.61 -8.35
CA THR A 135 -3.81 8.65 -8.76
C THR A 135 -2.87 8.37 -7.58
N ALA A 136 -3.13 8.97 -6.42
CA ALA A 136 -2.35 8.79 -5.21
C ALA A 136 -2.36 7.33 -4.71
N LEU A 137 -3.50 6.65 -4.83
CA LEU A 137 -3.67 5.26 -4.40
C LEU A 137 -3.31 4.22 -5.48
N HIS A 138 -3.13 4.65 -6.74
CA HIS A 138 -2.94 3.76 -7.89
C HIS A 138 -1.73 2.83 -7.74
N ARG A 139 -0.62 3.30 -7.18
CA ARG A 139 0.61 2.50 -7.01
C ARG A 139 0.61 1.65 -5.74
N LEU A 140 -0.46 1.68 -4.96
CA LEU A 140 -0.53 1.02 -3.66
C LEU A 140 -1.30 -0.31 -3.69
N HIS A 141 -1.59 -0.87 -4.87
CA HIS A 141 -2.33 -2.14 -5.04
C HIS A 141 -1.68 -3.36 -4.38
N SER A 142 -0.38 -3.32 -4.09
CA SER A 142 0.30 -4.41 -3.39
C SER A 142 0.03 -4.44 -1.88
N ILE A 143 -0.42 -3.32 -1.30
CA ILE A 143 -0.63 -3.12 0.14
C ILE A 143 -2.06 -2.71 0.50
N LEU A 144 -2.79 -2.15 -0.47
CA LEU A 144 -4.22 -1.83 -0.39
C LEU A 144 -5.03 -2.73 -1.33
N PHE A 145 -6.04 -3.37 -0.76
CA PHE A 145 -7.07 -4.10 -1.47
C PHE A 145 -8.21 -3.18 -1.90
N PHE A 146 -8.57 -3.24 -3.18
CA PHE A 146 -9.69 -2.50 -3.76
C PHE A 146 -10.79 -3.49 -4.17
N PRO A 147 -11.87 -3.61 -3.38
CA PRO A 147 -12.89 -4.65 -3.61
C PRO A 147 -13.59 -4.56 -4.98
N LYS A 148 -13.74 -3.34 -5.53
CA LYS A 148 -14.29 -3.11 -6.86
C LYS A 148 -13.31 -2.31 -7.70
N THR A 149 -12.53 -3.01 -8.51
CA THR A 149 -11.54 -2.39 -9.41
C THR A 149 -12.19 -1.54 -10.52
N LYS A 150 -13.43 -1.84 -10.92
CA LYS A 150 -14.18 -1.08 -11.94
C LYS A 150 -14.81 0.22 -11.42
N ASP A 151 -14.99 0.35 -10.10
CA ASP A 151 -15.61 1.53 -9.49
C ASP A 151 -14.96 1.79 -8.12
N ILE A 152 -13.66 2.12 -8.16
CA ILE A 152 -12.81 2.31 -6.98
C ILE A 152 -13.45 3.32 -6.01
N GLY A 153 -14.11 4.35 -6.54
CA GLY A 153 -14.80 5.39 -5.77
C GLY A 153 -15.91 4.87 -4.85
N LYS A 154 -16.65 3.83 -5.27
CA LYS A 154 -17.79 3.28 -4.52
C LYS A 154 -17.43 2.14 -3.56
N THR A 155 -16.15 2.01 -3.23
CA THR A 155 -15.70 1.07 -2.19
C THR A 155 -14.70 1.72 -1.28
N ARG A 156 -14.66 1.24 -0.03
CA ARG A 156 -13.57 1.55 0.88
C ARG A 156 -12.36 0.67 0.53
N PRO A 157 -11.19 1.25 0.19
CA PRO A 157 -9.94 0.51 0.17
C PRO A 157 -9.67 -0.12 1.55
N ARG A 158 -8.96 -1.25 1.56
CA ARG A 158 -8.65 -1.97 2.81
C ARG A 158 -7.18 -2.32 2.84
N PHE A 159 -6.58 -2.36 4.02
CA PHE A 159 -5.23 -2.89 4.18
C PHE A 159 -5.25 -4.40 3.96
N TYR A 160 -4.29 -4.93 3.20
CA TYR A 160 -4.13 -6.39 3.11
C TYR A 160 -3.67 -6.99 4.44
N HIS A 161 -2.82 -6.28 5.18
CA HIS A 161 -2.18 -6.81 6.37
C HIS A 161 -1.99 -5.76 7.46
N THR A 162 -2.17 -6.20 8.71
CA THR A 162 -1.92 -5.36 9.90
C THR A 162 -0.48 -4.88 9.99
N SER A 163 0.49 -5.65 9.48
CA SER A 163 1.91 -5.25 9.54
C SER A 163 2.23 -3.96 8.78
N PHE A 164 1.43 -3.59 7.77
CA PHE A 164 1.55 -2.31 7.10
C PHE A 164 0.95 -1.16 7.92
N ARG A 165 -0.14 -1.42 8.67
CA ARG A 165 -0.69 -0.47 9.64
C ARG A 165 0.32 -0.20 10.76
N ASP A 166 0.87 -1.28 11.33
CA ASP A 166 1.92 -1.20 12.35
C ASP A 166 3.15 -0.47 11.85
N PHE A 167 3.50 -0.61 10.56
CA PHE A 167 4.60 0.16 9.95
C PHE A 167 4.28 1.66 9.97
N LEU A 168 3.10 2.07 9.50
CA LEU A 168 2.69 3.48 9.38
C LEU A 168 2.55 4.21 10.71
N GLU A 169 2.22 3.48 11.78
CA GLU A 169 2.00 4.03 13.12
C GLU A 169 3.25 3.97 14.02
N ASP A 170 4.30 3.25 13.60
CA ASP A 170 5.55 3.11 14.34
C ASP A 170 6.64 4.06 13.81
N PRO A 171 7.07 5.08 14.59
CA PRO A 171 8.09 6.04 14.16
C PRO A 171 9.48 5.41 13.98
N SER A 172 9.74 4.25 14.59
CA SER A 172 11.01 3.53 14.41
C SER A 172 11.07 2.76 13.09
N ARG A 173 9.93 2.59 12.41
CA ARG A 173 9.80 1.81 11.18
C ARG A 173 9.40 2.64 9.97
N SER A 174 8.45 3.56 10.11
CA SER A 174 7.84 4.30 9.00
C SER A 174 8.74 5.35 8.35
N ASN A 175 9.85 5.73 8.98
CA ASN A 175 10.74 6.78 8.50
C ASN A 175 9.93 8.05 8.12
N GLY A 176 10.03 8.54 6.89
CA GLY A 176 9.27 9.71 6.39
C GLY A 176 7.77 9.47 6.15
N TYR A 177 7.24 8.26 6.41
CA TYR A 177 5.86 7.86 6.13
C TYR A 177 4.98 7.72 7.37
N LEU A 178 5.43 8.18 8.54
CA LEU A 178 4.64 8.17 9.77
C LEU A 178 3.29 8.88 9.55
N ILE A 179 2.23 8.28 10.08
CA ILE A 179 0.87 8.81 10.09
C ILE A 179 0.39 8.96 11.54
N ASP A 180 0.05 10.19 11.93
CA ASP A 180 -0.70 10.42 13.16
C ASP A 180 -2.20 10.29 12.89
N VAL A 181 -2.76 9.15 13.25
CA VAL A 181 -4.18 8.82 13.02
C VAL A 181 -5.12 9.78 13.76
N LYS A 182 -4.67 10.41 14.86
CA LYS A 182 -5.50 11.35 15.63
C LYS A 182 -5.74 12.64 14.86
N GLU A 183 -4.75 13.12 14.11
CA GLU A 183 -4.90 14.31 13.26
C GLU A 183 -5.85 14.03 12.09
N CYS A 184 -5.70 12.89 11.41
CA CYS A 184 -6.53 12.53 10.25
C CYS A 184 -8.01 12.31 10.61
N GLY A 185 -8.30 11.75 11.79
CA GLY A 185 -9.68 11.49 12.23
C GLY A 185 -10.50 12.76 12.47
N SER A 186 -9.85 13.89 12.77
CA SER A 186 -10.54 15.14 13.09
C SER A 186 -11.30 15.71 11.89
N ALA A 187 -10.76 15.60 10.67
CA ALA A 187 -11.37 16.12 9.45
C ALA A 187 -12.70 15.44 9.11
N LEU A 188 -12.84 14.13 9.37
CA LEU A 188 -14.09 13.41 9.17
C LEU A 188 -15.23 13.91 10.08
N PHE A 189 -14.92 14.28 11.32
CA PHE A 189 -15.93 14.81 12.26
C PHE A 189 -16.41 16.19 11.86
N TRP A 190 -15.50 17.09 11.47
CA TRP A 190 -15.87 18.44 11.03
C TRP A 190 -16.61 18.45 9.70
N GLY A 191 -16.19 17.61 8.73
CA GLY A 191 -16.87 17.46 7.46
C GLY A 191 -18.29 16.88 7.59
N SER A 192 -18.50 15.97 8.56
CA SER A 192 -19.83 15.42 8.84
C SER A 192 -20.78 16.46 9.46
N GLN A 193 -20.25 17.35 10.32
CA GLN A 193 -21.01 18.46 10.90
C GLN A 193 -21.37 19.49 9.81
N ALA A 194 -20.40 19.87 8.97
CA ALA A 194 -20.60 20.81 7.87
C ALA A 194 -21.59 20.28 6.79
N LEU A 195 -21.57 18.99 6.49
CA LEU A 195 -22.53 18.37 5.58
C LEU A 195 -23.94 18.26 6.20
N ALA A 196 -24.04 18.03 7.51
CA ALA A 196 -25.32 18.05 8.22
C ALA A 196 -25.93 19.47 8.23
N ASP A 197 -25.10 20.50 8.40
CA ASP A 197 -25.53 21.90 8.41
C ASP A 197 -25.88 22.41 7.00
N ALA A 198 -25.21 21.91 5.96
CA ALA A 198 -25.49 22.26 4.56
C ALA A 198 -26.76 21.60 3.99
N THR A 199 -27.31 20.58 4.65
CA THR A 199 -28.56 19.91 4.23
C THR A 199 -29.80 20.51 4.90
N LEU A 200 -29.63 21.49 5.79
CA LEU A 200 -30.69 22.16 6.56
C LEU A 200 -30.98 23.60 6.10
N CYS A 201 -30.44 24.02 4.95
CA CYS A 201 -30.75 25.31 4.30
C CYS A 201 -31.47 25.08 2.96
#